data_AF-A0A5K0WGP4-F1
#
_entry.id   AF-A0A5K0WGP4-F1
#
_cell.length_a   1.000
_cell.length_b   1.000
_cell.length_c   1.000
_cell.angle_alpha   90.00
_cell.angle_beta   90.00
_cell.angle_gamma   90.00
#
_symmetry.space_group_name_H-M   'P 1'
#
loop_
_entity.id
_entity.type
_entity.pdbx_description
1 polymer ?
#
loop_
_entity_poly.entity_id
_entity_poly.type
_entity_poly.pdbx_seq_one_letter_code
_entity_poly.pdbx_strand_id
1 'polypeptide(L)' 'MDFDGYALGGLAVGESKSEMYNLLDHIVPQIPKDKPRYLMGVGKPEDLIEAVYR' A
#
# COMPACT_ATOMS: atom_id res chain seq x y z
N MET A 1 3.67 -14.46 10.30
CA MET A 1 3.78 -13.68 11.56
C MET A 1 2.47 -12.95 11.76
N ASP A 2 1.94 -12.94 12.98
CA ASP A 2 0.69 -12.26 13.33
C ASP A 2 1.03 -10.94 14.03
N PHE A 3 0.89 -9.84 13.30
CA PHE A 3 1.10 -8.49 13.82
C PHE A 3 -0.23 -7.78 14.01
N ASP A 4 -0.26 -6.70 14.79
CA ASP A 4 -1.44 -5.86 14.95
C ASP A 4 -1.80 -5.10 13.67
N GLY A 5 -0.85 -4.96 12.73
CA GLY A 5 -1.03 -4.32 11.43
C GLY A 5 0.18 -4.55 10.53
N TYR A 6 0.02 -4.26 9.24
CA TYR A 6 1.06 -4.47 8.23
C TYR A 6 1.37 -3.16 7.50
N ALA A 7 2.64 -2.77 7.54
CA ALA A 7 3.13 -1.60 6.82
C ALA A 7 3.66 -2.00 5.44
N LEU A 8 3.30 -1.21 4.44
CA LEU A 8 3.76 -1.28 3.06
C LEU A 8 4.80 -0.16 2.88
N GLY A 9 6.08 -0.51 3.09
CA GLY A 9 7.21 0.40 2.94
C GLY A 9 8.01 0.14 1.67
N GLY A 10 8.83 1.12 1.25
CA GLY A 10 9.65 1.03 0.05
C GLY A 10 8.92 1.33 -1.26
N LEU A 11 7.74 1.95 -1.18
CA LEU A 11 6.83 2.28 -2.29
C LEU A 11 6.64 3.77 -2.50
N ALA A 12 7.65 4.55 -2.13
CA ALA A 12 7.69 5.99 -2.36
C ALA A 12 9.15 6.45 -2.48
N VAL A 13 9.99 5.67 -3.17
CA VAL A 13 11.46 5.87 -3.20
C VAL A 13 12.00 6.30 -4.56
N GLY A 14 11.13 6.46 -5.56
CA GLY A 14 11.48 7.01 -6.89
C GLY A 14 10.83 6.28 -8.06
N GLU A 15 10.08 5.21 -7.79
CA GLU A 15 9.28 4.49 -8.79
C GLU A 15 8.12 5.32 -9.35
N SER A 16 7.64 4.94 -10.52
CA SER A 16 6.45 5.55 -11.11
C SER A 16 5.18 5.16 -10.34
N LYS A 17 4.15 6.01 -10.41
CA LYS A 17 2.85 5.72 -9.78
C LYS A 17 2.24 4.41 -10.26
N SER A 18 2.38 4.11 -11.55
CA SER A 18 1.89 2.84 -12.10
C SER A 18 2.60 1.64 -11.50
N GLU A 19 3.92 1.72 -11.25
CA GLU A 19 4.67 0.64 -10.61
C GLU A 19 4.22 0.45 -9.16
N MET A 20 4.07 1.56 -8.41
CA MET A 20 3.51 1.54 -7.06
C MET A 20 2.13 0.87 -7.03
N TYR A 21 1.20 1.31 -7.88
CA TYR A 21 -0.17 0.77 -7.93
C TYR A 21 -0.20 -0.71 -8.32
N ASN A 22 0.58 -1.09 -9.34
CA ASN A 22 0.69 -2.49 -9.74
C ASN A 22 1.20 -3.34 -8.57
N LEU A 23 2.14 -2.84 -7.77
CA LEU A 23 2.63 -3.60 -6.62
C LEU A 23 1.55 -3.71 -5.52
N LEU A 24 0.79 -2.64 -5.27
CA LEU A 24 -0.32 -2.66 -4.31
C LEU A 24 -1.35 -3.72 -4.69
N ASP A 25 -1.74 -3.81 -5.98
CA ASP A 25 -2.71 -4.80 -6.48
C ASP A 25 -2.26 -6.25 -6.19
N HIS A 26 -0.95 -6.51 -6.15
CA HIS A 26 -0.41 -7.84 -5.88
C HIS A 26 -0.23 -8.13 -4.40
N ILE A 27 0.18 -7.14 -3.60
CA ILE A 27 0.52 -7.35 -2.19
C ILE A 27 -0.70 -7.26 -1.29
N VAL A 28 -1.58 -6.27 -1.52
CA VAL A 28 -2.73 -6.00 -0.65
C VAL A 28 -3.62 -7.24 -0.43
N PRO A 29 -3.96 -8.06 -1.45
CA PRO A 29 -4.78 -9.25 -1.25
C PRO A 29 -4.12 -10.34 -0.38
N GLN A 30 -2.80 -10.28 -0.18
CA GLN A 30 -2.04 -11.25 0.62
C GLN A 30 -2.01 -10.87 2.11
N ILE A 31 -2.43 -9.66 2.47
CA ILE A 31 -2.48 -9.18 3.86
C ILE A 31 -3.83 -9.58 4.48
N PRO A 32 -3.87 -10.01 5.75
CA PRO A 32 -5.13 -10.27 6.45
C PRO A 32 -6.10 -9.08 6.38
N LYS A 33 -7.34 -9.34 5.94
CA LYS A 33 -8.35 -8.29 5.68
C LYS A 33 -8.84 -7.59 6.95
N ASP A 34 -8.70 -8.24 8.09
CA ASP A 34 -9.08 -7.79 9.42
C ASP A 34 -7.97 -6.99 10.12
N LYS A 35 -6.80 -6.83 9.47
CA LYS A 35 -5.66 -6.08 10.03
C LYS A 35 -5.47 -4.75 9.29
N PRO A 36 -5.15 -3.66 10.00
CA PRO A 36 -4.85 -2.38 9.39
C PRO A 36 -3.63 -2.46 8.47
N ARG A 37 -3.74 -1.76 7.33
CA ARG A 37 -2.70 -1.61 6.31
C ARG A 37 -2.17 -0.18 6.33
N TYR A 38 -0.87 0.01 6.45
CA TYR A 38 -0.24 1.33 6.47
C TYR A 38 0.68 1.53 5.26
N LEU A 39 0.26 2.36 4.29
CA LEU A 39 1.09 2.75 3.16
C LEU A 39 2.05 3.89 3.56
N MET A 40 3.34 3.58 3.66
CA MET A 40 4.34 4.49 4.22
C MET A 40 4.87 5.45 3.17
N GLY A 41 4.95 6.75 3.51
CA GLY A 41 5.61 7.77 2.69
C GLY A 41 4.80 8.28 1.49
N VAL A 42 3.53 7.87 1.37
CA VAL A 42 2.60 8.33 0.34
C VAL A 42 1.71 9.45 0.90
N GLY A 43 1.37 10.45 0.09
CA GLY A 43 0.58 11.58 0.59
C GLY A 43 -0.08 12.51 -0.43
N LYS A 44 0.08 12.31 -1.75
CA LYS A 44 -0.71 13.11 -2.70
C LYS A 44 -2.18 12.65 -2.64
N PRO A 45 -3.17 13.56 -2.75
CA PRO A 45 -4.57 13.19 -2.65
C PRO A 45 -5.00 12.05 -3.57
N GLU A 46 -4.55 12.06 -4.83
CA GLU A 46 -4.84 11.00 -5.80
C GLU A 46 -4.28 9.62 -5.40
N ASP A 47 -3.09 9.59 -4.79
CA ASP A 47 -2.47 8.34 -4.34
C ASP A 47 -3.23 7.73 -3.16
N LEU A 48 -3.81 8.57 -2.30
CA LEU A 48 -4.66 8.10 -1.19
C LEU A 48 -5.95 7.46 -1.69
N ILE A 49 -6.60 8.06 -2.71
CA ILE A 49 -7.82 7.51 -3.30
C ILE A 49 -7.52 6.15 -3.95
N GLU A 50 -6.45 6.07 -4.75
CA GLU A 50 -6.05 4.82 -5.39
C GLU A 50 -5.65 3.75 -4.38
N ALA A 51 -4.91 4.09 -3.34
CA ALA A 51 -4.48 3.15 -2.30
C ALA A 51 -5.65 2.61 -1.45
N VAL A 52 -6.75 3.37 -1.31
CA VAL A 52 -7.96 2.90 -0.60
C VAL A 52 -8.84 2.05 -1.50
N TYR A 53 -8.88 2.34 -2.79
CA TYR A 53 -9.70 1.61 -3.76
C TYR A 53 -9.19 0.18 -4.00
N ARG A 54 -7.90 -0.05 -3.82
CA ARG A 54 -7.18 -1.31 -4.11
C ARG A 54 -7.04 -2.19 -2.86
#